data_AF-A0A540KTS8-F1
#
_entry.id   AF-A0A540KTS8-F1
#
_cell.length_a   1.000
_cell.length_b   1.000
_cell.length_c   1.000
_cell.angle_alpha   90.00
_cell.angle_beta   90.00
_cell.angle_gamma   90.00
#
_symmetry.space_group_name_H-M   'P 1'
#
loop_
_entity.id
_entity.type
_entity.pdbx_description
1 polymer ?
#
loop_
_entity_poly.entity_id
_entity_poly.type
_entity_poly.pdbx_seq_one_letter_code
_entity_poly.pdbx_strand_id
1 'polypeptide(L)'
;MKKVVLKLELYDEKVKKKAMRAISGLEGLDSCSMDMKDKKLTVIGDIDPVELVGRLRKLCPAEIVSVGPAKQEEKKMEPKEEPKKKDPKDEMAEVMKAYQAHYPPMPSYYYVKSSEEDPHTCVIC
;
A
#
# COMPACT_ATOMS: atom_id res chain seq x y z
N MET A 1 -18.06 19.27 1.75
CA MET A 1 -16.78 19.56 1.06
C MET A 1 -15.60 18.97 1.82
N LYS A 2 -15.12 17.84 1.33
CA LYS A 2 -13.92 17.16 1.82
C LYS A 2 -12.78 17.39 0.83
N LYS A 3 -11.56 17.51 1.33
CA LYS A 3 -10.32 17.54 0.57
C LYS A 3 -9.62 16.21 0.78
N VAL A 4 -9.47 15.45 -0.30
CA VAL A 4 -8.81 14.16 -0.33
C VAL A 4 -7.50 14.31 -1.11
N VAL A 5 -6.40 13.90 -0.50
CA VAL A 5 -5.08 13.87 -1.13
C VAL A 5 -4.65 12.42 -1.26
N LEU A 6 -4.47 11.97 -2.50
CA LEU A 6 -4.05 10.63 -2.87
C LEU A 6 -2.68 10.70 -3.52
N LYS A 7 -1.84 9.71 -3.27
CA LYS A 7 -0.59 9.49 -4.00
C LYS A 7 -0.86 8.43 -5.07
N LEU A 8 -0.49 8.72 -6.31
CA LEU A 8 -0.72 7.86 -7.48
C LEU A 8 0.59 7.59 -8.20
N GLU A 9 0.96 6.32 -8.34
CA GLU A 9 2.11 5.95 -9.16
C GLU A 9 1.71 5.89 -10.63
N LEU A 10 1.90 7.01 -11.33
CA LEU A 10 1.65 7.14 -12.77
C LEU A 10 2.97 7.31 -13.53
N TYR A 11 3.17 6.47 -14.54
CA TYR A 11 4.32 6.54 -15.46
C TYR A 11 3.89 6.90 -16.90
N ASP A 12 2.60 6.70 -17.23
CA ASP A 12 2.05 6.89 -18.57
C ASP A 12 1.02 8.02 -18.63
N GLU A 13 1.11 8.86 -19.66
CA GLU A 13 0.09 9.88 -19.95
C GLU A 13 -1.28 9.28 -20.27
N LYS A 14 -1.30 8.08 -20.88
CA LYS A 14 -2.54 7.33 -21.15
C LYS A 14 -3.26 6.97 -19.86
N VAL A 15 -2.52 6.57 -18.82
CA VAL A 15 -3.09 6.23 -17.52
C VAL A 15 -3.55 7.50 -16.79
N LYS A 16 -2.82 8.62 -16.91
CA LYS A 16 -3.30 9.93 -16.43
C LYS A 16 -4.66 10.30 -17.03
N LYS A 17 -4.83 10.21 -18.35
CA LYS A 17 -6.12 10.53 -19.00
C LYS A 17 -7.24 9.60 -18.53
N LYS A 18 -6.96 8.30 -18.35
CA LYS A 18 -7.93 7.32 -17.83
C LYS A 18 -8.31 7.63 -16.37
N ALA A 19 -7.33 7.95 -15.53
CA ALA A 19 -7.57 8.29 -14.13
C ALA A 19 -8.45 9.55 -14.02
N MET A 20 -8.10 10.62 -14.75
CA MET A 20 -8.93 11.84 -14.79
C MET A 20 -10.36 11.54 -15.25
N ARG A 21 -10.53 10.74 -16.31
CA ARG A 21 -11.86 10.35 -16.80
C ARG A 21 -12.66 9.53 -15.78
N ALA A 22 -12.00 8.65 -15.03
CA ALA A 22 -12.65 7.86 -13.97
C ALA A 22 -13.07 8.73 -12.78
N ILE A 23 -12.27 9.73 -12.43
CA ILE A 23 -12.54 10.69 -11.35
C ILE A 23 -13.69 11.62 -11.74
N SER A 24 -13.70 12.14 -12.97
CA SER A 24 -14.78 13.01 -13.46
C SER A 24 -16.14 12.32 -13.53
N GLY A 25 -16.19 10.97 -13.51
CA GLY A 25 -17.43 10.20 -13.47
C GLY A 25 -17.96 9.94 -12.05
N LEU A 26 -17.38 10.55 -11.02
CA LEU A 26 -17.88 10.50 -9.65
C LEU A 26 -18.85 11.65 -9.40
N GLU A 27 -20.00 11.32 -8.80
CA GLU A 27 -20.97 12.31 -8.35
C GLU A 27 -20.41 13.07 -7.14
N GLY A 28 -20.66 14.39 -7.09
CA GLY A 28 -20.20 15.25 -5.99
C GLY A 28 -18.74 15.73 -6.11
N LEU A 29 -18.11 15.58 -7.27
CA LEU A 29 -16.78 16.16 -7.52
C LEU A 29 -16.87 17.63 -7.90
N ASP A 30 -16.24 18.50 -7.12
CA ASP A 30 -16.16 19.94 -7.41
C ASP A 30 -14.90 20.26 -8.24
N SER A 31 -13.73 19.77 -7.79
CA SER A 31 -12.48 19.97 -8.51
C SER A 31 -11.49 18.84 -8.29
N CYS A 32 -10.67 18.57 -9.30
CA CYS A 32 -9.58 17.62 -9.22
C CYS A 32 -8.32 18.20 -9.88
N SER A 33 -7.19 18.08 -9.18
CA SER A 33 -5.88 18.48 -9.71
C SER A 33 -4.88 17.34 -9.53
N MET A 34 -4.08 17.09 -10.57
CA MET A 34 -3.10 16.01 -10.57
C MET A 34 -1.69 16.53 -10.87
N ASP A 35 -0.84 16.44 -9.85
CA ASP A 35 0.56 16.85 -9.87
C ASP A 35 1.44 15.68 -10.29
N MET A 36 2.01 15.76 -11.51
CA MET A 36 2.91 14.73 -12.02
C MET A 36 4.27 14.71 -11.30
N LYS A 37 4.72 15.86 -10.76
CA LYS A 37 6.00 15.98 -10.06
C LYS A 37 5.97 15.23 -8.74
N ASP A 38 4.92 15.47 -7.98
CA ASP A 38 4.71 14.87 -6.67
C ASP A 38 4.00 13.52 -6.74
N LYS A 39 3.51 13.13 -7.92
CA LYS A 39 2.64 11.95 -8.10
C LYS A 39 1.45 12.01 -7.12
N LYS A 40 0.87 13.20 -6.98
CA LYS A 40 -0.25 13.49 -6.07
C LYS A 40 -1.49 13.86 -6.85
N LEU A 41 -2.63 13.34 -6.41
CA LEU A 41 -3.95 13.72 -6.86
C LEU A 41 -4.68 14.36 -5.70
N THR A 42 -5.15 15.57 -5.92
CA THR A 42 -6.02 16.29 -4.99
C THR A 42 -7.44 16.28 -5.55
N VAL A 43 -8.38 15.86 -4.71
CA VAL A 43 -9.81 15.83 -5.03
C VAL A 43 -10.54 16.65 -3.98
N ILE A 44 -11.34 17.59 -4.45
CA ILE A 44 -12.20 18.42 -3.62
C ILE A 44 -13.64 18.12 -4.05
N GLY A 45 -14.47 17.73 -3.09
CA GLY A 45 -15.86 17.38 -3.35
C GLY A 45 -16.51 16.71 -2.15
N ASP A 46 -17.77 16.32 -2.33
CA ASP A 46 -18.49 15.47 -1.40
C ASP A 46 -18.42 14.01 -1.88
N ILE A 47 -17.23 13.42 -1.73
CA ILE A 47 -16.92 12.08 -2.24
C ILE A 47 -16.46 11.19 -1.08
N ASP A 48 -16.84 9.91 -1.15
CA ASP A 48 -16.29 8.89 -0.28
C ASP A 48 -14.86 8.52 -0.71
N PRO A 49 -13.84 8.68 0.17
CA PRO A 49 -12.46 8.36 -0.17
C PRO A 49 -12.25 6.88 -0.50
N VAL A 50 -13.04 5.97 0.06
CA VAL A 50 -12.92 4.53 -0.19
C VAL A 50 -13.39 4.18 -1.60
N GLU A 51 -14.51 4.75 -2.05
CA GLU A 51 -15.00 4.54 -3.42
C GLU A 51 -14.07 5.15 -4.45
N LEU A 52 -13.58 6.37 -4.21
CA LEU A 52 -12.62 7.06 -5.06
C LEU A 52 -11.36 6.21 -5.26
N VAL A 53 -10.78 5.74 -4.15
CA VAL A 53 -9.58 4.90 -4.16
C VAL A 53 -9.86 3.54 -4.78
N GLY A 54 -11.03 2.95 -4.55
CA GLY A 54 -11.44 1.68 -5.15
C GLY A 54 -11.53 1.76 -6.68
N ARG A 55 -12.03 2.87 -7.24
CA ARG A 55 -12.04 3.09 -8.70
C ARG A 55 -10.64 3.34 -9.25
N LEU A 56 -9.82 4.11 -8.53
CA LEU A 56 -8.45 4.41 -8.95
C LEU A 56 -7.54 3.17 -8.90
N ARG A 57 -7.65 2.32 -7.88
CA ARG A 57 -6.88 1.06 -7.76
C ARG A 57 -7.09 0.10 -8.93
N LYS A 58 -8.22 0.18 -9.64
CA LYS A 58 -8.46 -0.63 -10.86
C LYS A 58 -7.60 -0.18 -12.05
N LEU A 59 -7.14 1.07 -12.05
CA LEU A 59 -6.38 1.68 -13.14
C LEU A 59 -4.91 1.90 -12.79
N CYS A 60 -4.63 2.27 -11.54
CA CYS A 60 -3.29 2.58 -11.04
C CYS A 60 -3.18 2.33 -9.53
N PRO A 61 -1.96 2.06 -9.01
CA PRO A 61 -1.73 1.99 -7.57
C PRO A 61 -2.02 3.35 -6.93
N ALA A 62 -2.90 3.36 -5.93
CA ALA A 62 -3.33 4.55 -5.23
C ALA A 62 -3.21 4.37 -3.72
N GLU A 63 -2.56 5.33 -3.07
CA GLU A 63 -2.35 5.39 -1.62
C GLU A 63 -3.00 6.65 -1.06
N ILE A 64 -3.64 6.55 0.10
CA ILE A 64 -4.28 7.69 0.75
C ILE A 64 -3.24 8.40 1.62
N VAL A 65 -3.00 9.68 1.34
CA VAL A 65 -2.08 10.50 2.16
C VAL A 65 -2.84 11.25 3.22
N SER A 66 -3.94 11.92 2.85
CA SER A 66 -4.72 12.73 3.79
C SER A 66 -6.17 12.85 3.33
N VAL A 67 -7.08 12.85 4.31
CA VAL A 67 -8.51 13.14 4.13
C VAL A 67 -8.87 14.18 5.19
N GLY A 68 -9.30 15.38 4.77
CA GLY A 68 -9.64 16.46 5.69
C GLY A 68 -10.84 17.28 5.23
N PRO A 69 -11.59 17.94 6.14
CA PRO A 69 -12.64 18.87 5.76
C PRO A 69 -12.04 20.10 5.04
N ALA A 70 -12.66 20.55 3.95
CA ALA A 70 -12.12 21.59 3.06
C ALA A 70 -12.12 23.02 3.65
N LYS A 71 -12.42 23.20 4.94
CA LYS A 71 -12.60 24.52 5.57
C LYS A 71 -11.56 24.77 6.66
N GLN A 72 -10.36 25.15 6.26
CA GLN A 72 -9.45 26.09 6.94
C GLN A 72 -8.14 26.22 6.13
N GLU A 73 -8.06 27.25 5.30
CA GLU A 73 -6.79 27.79 4.79
C GLU A 73 -6.10 28.61 5.90
N GLU A 74 -4.76 28.58 5.88
CA GLU A 74 -3.81 29.52 6.51
C GLU A 74 -3.72 29.60 8.04
N LYS A 75 -2.73 28.89 8.63
CA LYS A 75 -1.57 29.52 9.30
C LYS A 75 -0.56 28.50 9.86
N LYS A 76 0.72 28.84 9.60
CA LYS A 76 1.98 28.35 10.20
C LYS A 76 2.72 27.21 9.48
N MET A 77 3.49 27.63 8.47
CA MET A 77 4.96 27.66 8.48
C MET A 77 5.66 26.66 9.42
N GLU A 78 6.52 25.83 8.81
CA GLU A 78 7.50 24.91 9.39
C GLU A 78 8.14 25.38 10.72
N PRO A 79 8.59 24.42 11.55
CA PRO A 79 9.98 23.99 11.41
C PRO A 79 10.12 22.48 11.24
N LYS A 80 11.06 22.11 10.37
CA LYS A 80 11.86 20.88 10.42
C LYS A 80 12.01 20.38 11.87
N GLU A 81 11.53 19.18 12.14
CA GLU A 81 12.11 18.35 13.19
C GLU A 81 12.68 17.09 12.54
N GLU A 82 13.90 16.80 12.93
CA GLU A 82 14.85 15.95 12.25
C GLU A 82 14.34 14.51 12.05
N PRO A 83 14.60 13.89 10.89
CA PRO A 83 14.37 12.47 10.74
C PRO A 83 15.37 11.76 11.66
N LYS A 84 14.89 11.17 12.76
CA LYS A 84 15.59 10.05 13.37
C LYS A 84 15.67 8.98 12.28
N LYS A 85 16.80 8.96 11.56
CA LYS A 85 17.26 7.82 10.76
C LYS A 85 17.26 6.61 11.68
N LYS A 86 16.16 5.87 11.70
CA LYS A 86 16.21 4.46 12.04
C LYS A 86 16.75 3.78 10.79
N ASP A 87 17.85 3.08 10.95
CA ASP A 87 18.53 2.43 9.86
C ASP A 87 17.54 1.49 9.12
N PRO A 88 17.50 1.50 7.78
CA PRO A 88 16.55 0.70 6.99
C PRO A 88 16.69 -0.81 7.24
N LYS A 89 17.77 -1.24 7.90
CA LYS A 89 18.00 -2.63 8.32
C LYS A 89 17.16 -3.04 9.53
N ASP A 90 16.84 -2.09 10.42
CA ASP A 90 16.06 -2.33 11.63
C ASP A 90 14.57 -2.47 11.28
N GLU A 91 14.05 -1.58 10.42
CA GLU A 91 12.67 -1.67 9.90
C GLU A 91 12.45 -2.97 9.11
N MET A 92 13.42 -3.40 8.30
CA MET A 92 13.29 -4.64 7.53
C MET A 92 13.35 -5.88 8.42
N ALA A 93 14.12 -5.85 9.52
CA ALA A 93 14.15 -6.92 10.51
C ALA A 93 12.83 -7.02 11.29
N GLU A 94 12.21 -5.89 11.60
CA GLU A 94 10.90 -5.85 12.26
C GLU A 94 9.79 -6.40 11.36
N VAL A 95 9.81 -6.05 10.06
CA VAL A 95 8.89 -6.60 9.06
C VAL A 95 9.10 -8.11 8.87
N MET A 96 10.35 -8.59 8.79
CA MET A 96 10.63 -10.04 8.69
C MET A 96 10.16 -10.79 9.93
N LYS A 97 10.33 -10.21 11.13
CA LYS A 97 9.88 -10.80 12.38
C LYS A 97 8.35 -10.87 12.47
N ALA A 98 7.65 -9.83 12.02
CA ALA A 98 6.19 -9.83 11.93
C ALA A 98 5.69 -10.90 10.94
N TYR A 99 6.36 -11.07 9.81
CA TYR A 99 6.03 -12.11 8.83
C TYR A 99 6.24 -13.52 9.39
N GLN A 100 7.37 -13.75 10.08
CA GLN A 100 7.68 -15.04 10.70
C GLN A 100 6.72 -15.38 11.87
N ALA A 101 6.20 -14.38 12.58
CA ALA A 101 5.17 -14.60 13.60
C ALA A 101 3.80 -14.95 13.00
N HIS A 102 3.47 -14.39 11.83
CA HIS A 102 2.21 -14.65 11.15
C HIS A 102 2.17 -16.04 10.48
N TYR A 103 3.33 -16.55 10.06
CA TYR A 103 3.49 -17.88 9.48
C TYR A 103 4.42 -18.74 10.35
N PRO A 104 3.88 -19.46 11.36
CA PRO A 104 4.70 -20.38 12.14
C PRO A 104 5.27 -21.47 11.20
N PRO A 105 6.54 -21.88 11.42
CA PRO A 105 7.12 -22.94 10.61
C PRO A 105 6.29 -24.23 10.76
N MET A 106 5.92 -24.80 9.62
CA MET A 106 5.24 -26.09 9.56
C MET A 106 6.09 -27.13 10.32
N PRO A 107 5.51 -27.93 11.23
CA PRO A 107 6.25 -29.00 11.88
C PRO A 107 6.82 -29.92 10.80
N SER A 108 8.14 -30.11 10.81
CA SER A 108 8.76 -31.15 10.01
C SER A 108 8.21 -32.48 10.53
N TYR A 109 7.34 -33.12 9.74
CA TYR A 109 7.03 -34.52 9.93
C TYR A 109 8.33 -35.27 9.68
N TYR A 110 9.01 -35.67 10.76
CA TYR A 110 10.11 -36.63 10.66
C TYR A 110 9.47 -37.90 10.12
N TYR A 111 9.67 -38.18 8.83
CA TYR A 111 9.30 -39.47 8.26
C TYR A 111 10.22 -40.48 8.93
N VAL A 112 9.73 -41.12 9.99
CA VAL A 112 10.37 -42.31 10.54
C VAL A 112 10.30 -43.32 9.42
N LYS A 113 11.38 -43.42 8.66
CA LYS A 113 11.56 -44.46 7.66
C LYS A 113 11.60 -45.77 8.45
N SER A 114 10.46 -46.47 8.55
CA SER A 114 10.44 -47.79 9.17
C SER A 114 11.38 -48.66 8.34
N SER A 115 12.25 -49.41 8.99
CA SER A 115 13.19 -50.33 8.32
C SER A 115 12.50 -51.38 7.45
N GLU A 116 11.18 -51.50 7.52
CA GLU A 116 10.35 -52.41 6.74
C GLU A 116 10.14 -51.97 5.27
N GLU A 117 10.30 -50.69 4.93
CA GLU A 117 10.03 -50.17 3.57
C GLU A 117 11.26 -50.09 2.65
N ASP A 118 12.47 -50.30 3.15
CA ASP A 118 13.70 -50.27 2.33
C ASP A 118 14.13 -51.70 1.93
N PRO A 119 14.02 -52.10 0.64
CA PRO A 119 14.45 -53.42 0.16
C PRO A 119 15.97 -53.64 0.17
N HIS A 120 16.74 -52.66 0.69
CA HIS A 120 18.19 -52.70 0.85
C HIS A 120 18.67 -52.64 2.31
N THR A 121 17.78 -52.74 3.29
CA THR A 121 18.21 -52.80 4.70
C THR A 121 18.66 -54.23 5.05
N CYS A 122 19.97 -54.44 5.07
CA CYS A 122 20.56 -55.66 5.60
C CYS A 122 20.32 -55.70 7.12
N VAL A 123 19.43 -56.57 7.57
CA VAL A 123 19.34 -56.98 8.97
C VAL A 123 20.62 -57.75 9.32
N ILE A 124 21.47 -57.17 10.16
CA ILE A 124 22.56 -57.93 10.78
C ILE A 124 21.93 -58.75 11.89
N CYS A 125 21.86 -60.06 11.68
CA CYS A 125 21.46 -61.07 12.67
C CYS A 125 22.63 -61.39 13.60
#